data_AF-A0A1X1CSR3-F1
#
_entry.id   AF-A0A1X1CSR3-F1
#
_cell.length_a   1.000
_cell.length_b   1.000
_cell.length_c   1.000
_cell.angle_alpha   90.00
_cell.angle_beta   90.00
_cell.angle_gamma   90.00
#
_symmetry.space_group_name_H-M   'P 1'
#
loop_
_entity.id
_entity.type
_entity.pdbx_description
1 polymer ?
#
loop_
_entity_poly.entity_id
_entity_poly.type
_entity_poly.pdbx_seq_one_letter_code
_entity_poly.pdbx_strand_id
1 'polypeptide(L)'
;MWLQSLLLMKRIIIYLIWMVIIKEGGSVLSVQPQRVDIINKILSILAGDAKRDDVSEWAFNMFNDDSLRLEDPVVLKYLKLLGAVDLPSSDRDFLYTDDDLRHWITEIENQ
;
A
#
# COMPACT_ATOMS: atom_id res chain seq x y z
N MET A 1 14.26 32.61 21.90
CA MET A 1 13.21 31.73 22.46
C MET A 1 11.94 31.65 21.59
N TRP A 2 11.59 32.68 20.81
CA TRP A 2 10.32 32.74 20.04
C TRP A 2 10.29 31.97 18.70
N LEU A 3 11.44 31.77 18.03
CA LEU A 3 11.51 31.04 16.75
C LEU A 3 11.25 29.53 16.88
N GLN A 4 11.69 28.91 17.98
CA GLN A 4 11.49 27.48 18.24
C GLN A 4 10.00 27.16 18.48
N SER A 5 9.27 28.03 19.20
CA SER A 5 7.82 27.90 19.37
C SER A 5 7.06 28.02 18.05
N LEU A 6 7.49 28.89 17.13
CA LEU A 6 6.85 29.05 15.83
C LEU A 6 7.07 27.81 14.92
N LEU A 7 8.25 27.21 14.96
CA LEU A 7 8.57 25.96 14.25
C LEU A 7 7.77 24.77 14.81
N LEU A 8 7.63 24.69 16.14
CA LEU A 8 6.83 23.66 16.79
C LEU A 8 5.35 23.77 16.38
N MET A 9 4.83 25.01 16.34
CA MET A 9 3.45 25.30 15.98
C MET A 9 3.16 24.93 14.53
N LYS A 10 4.08 25.22 13.59
CA LYS A 10 3.97 24.77 12.20
C LYS A 10 3.97 23.25 12.07
N ARG A 11 4.81 22.54 12.82
CA ARG A 11 4.84 21.06 12.82
C ARG A 11 3.53 20.47 13.35
N ILE A 12 2.97 21.04 14.41
CA ILE A 12 1.68 20.61 14.97
C ILE A 12 0.57 20.86 13.95
N ILE A 13 0.54 22.01 13.29
CA ILE A 13 -0.46 22.33 12.26
C ILE A 13 -0.35 21.36 11.07
N ILE A 14 0.86 21.04 10.60
CA ILE A 14 1.06 20.04 9.53
C ILE A 14 0.55 18.66 9.98
N TYR A 15 0.85 18.25 11.20
CA TYR A 15 0.38 16.97 11.74
C TYR A 15 -1.14 16.90 11.89
N LEU A 16 -1.77 18.00 12.28
CA LEU A 16 -3.23 18.10 12.39
C LEU A 16 -3.89 18.10 11.01
N ILE A 17 -3.31 18.78 10.01
CA ILE A 17 -3.77 18.70 8.62
C ILE A 17 -3.63 17.27 8.10
N TRP A 18 -2.51 16.60 8.39
CA TRP A 18 -2.27 15.21 8.00
C TRP A 18 -3.28 14.26 8.67
N MET A 19 -3.58 14.45 9.97
CA MET A 19 -4.62 13.70 10.67
C MET A 19 -6.02 13.95 10.12
N VAL A 20 -6.36 15.19 9.74
CA VAL A 20 -7.68 15.52 9.16
C VAL A 20 -7.83 14.90 7.77
N ILE A 21 -6.79 14.96 6.92
CA ILE A 21 -6.80 14.30 5.61
C ILE A 21 -6.96 12.77 5.76
N ILE A 22 -6.28 12.16 6.73
CA ILE A 22 -6.44 10.72 7.02
C ILE A 22 -7.83 10.41 7.57
N LYS A 23 -8.37 11.28 8.42
CA LYS A 23 -9.69 11.09 9.04
C LYS A 23 -10.85 11.30 8.04
N GLU A 24 -10.69 12.18 7.05
CA GLU A 24 -11.67 12.40 5.98
C GLU A 24 -11.57 11.36 4.85
N GLY A 25 -10.52 10.52 4.83
CA GLY A 25 -10.50 9.25 4.09
C GLY A 25 -11.34 8.14 4.74
N GLY A 26 -11.85 8.37 5.95
CA GLY A 26 -12.71 7.45 6.69
C GLY A 26 -14.18 7.57 6.33
N SER A 27 -14.54 7.38 5.06
CA SER A 27 -15.92 7.00 4.74
C SER A 27 -16.10 5.52 5.08
N VAL A 28 -17.09 5.21 5.90
CA VAL A 28 -17.55 3.84 6.18
C VAL A 28 -18.26 3.32 4.92
N LEU A 29 -17.47 2.96 3.92
CA LEU A 29 -17.86 2.15 2.77
C LEU A 29 -16.92 0.95 2.81
N SER A 30 -17.43 -0.26 2.59
CA SER A 30 -16.59 -1.43 2.35
C SER A 30 -15.65 -1.09 1.18
N VAL A 31 -14.40 -0.72 1.47
CA VAL A 31 -13.43 -0.31 0.45
C VAL A 31 -12.81 -1.58 -0.07
N GLN A 32 -13.51 -2.23 -1.00
CA GLN A 32 -12.90 -3.27 -1.80
C GLN A 32 -11.66 -2.68 -2.48
N PRO A 33 -10.47 -3.28 -2.34
CA PRO A 33 -9.27 -2.81 -3.02
C PRO A 33 -9.53 -2.70 -4.51
N GLN A 34 -9.14 -1.57 -5.07
CA GLN A 34 -9.17 -1.30 -6.49
C GLN A 34 -7.77 -1.47 -7.08
N ARG A 35 -7.67 -1.51 -8.41
CA ARG A 35 -6.37 -1.58 -9.12
C ARG A 35 -5.39 -0.50 -8.67
N VAL A 36 -5.89 0.72 -8.41
CA VAL A 36 -5.08 1.84 -7.91
C VAL A 36 -4.49 1.56 -6.52
N ASP A 37 -5.20 0.84 -5.65
CA ASP A 37 -4.69 0.49 -4.32
C ASP A 37 -3.54 -0.51 -4.43
N ILE A 38 -3.63 -1.47 -5.36
CA ILE A 38 -2.54 -2.39 -5.69
C ILE A 38 -1.31 -1.61 -6.16
N ILE A 39 -1.48 -0.70 -7.13
CA ILE A 39 -0.38 0.11 -7.67
C ILE A 39 0.26 0.95 -6.55
N ASN A 40 -0.55 1.58 -5.70
CA ASN A 40 -0.05 2.39 -4.59
C ASN A 40 0.76 1.56 -3.58
N LYS A 41 0.33 0.32 -3.29
CA LYS A 41 1.10 -0.60 -2.44
C LYS A 41 2.43 -0.97 -3.06
N ILE A 42 2.46 -1.28 -4.36
CA ILE A 42 3.70 -1.56 -5.08
C ILE A 42 4.64 -0.34 -5.09
N LEU A 43 4.11 0.85 -5.39
CA LEU A 43 4.88 2.10 -5.38
C LEU A 43 5.47 2.40 -3.99
N SER A 44 4.73 2.13 -2.91
CA SER A 44 5.22 2.33 -1.54
C SER A 44 6.39 1.42 -1.18
N ILE A 45 6.42 0.18 -1.69
CA ILE A 45 7.59 -0.71 -1.57
C ILE A 45 8.77 -0.12 -2.33
N LEU A 46 8.56 0.26 -3.59
CA LEU A 46 9.62 0.79 -4.47
C LEU A 46 10.20 2.13 -3.97
N ALA A 47 9.41 2.93 -3.25
CA ALA A 47 9.85 4.17 -2.63
C ALA A 47 10.58 3.95 -1.30
N GLY A 48 10.50 2.75 -0.71
CA GLY A 48 10.99 2.45 0.64
C GLY A 48 10.11 2.98 1.78
N ASP A 49 8.89 3.43 1.45
CA ASP A 49 7.92 3.97 2.40
C ASP A 49 7.11 2.86 3.11
N ALA A 50 7.05 1.66 2.52
CA ALA A 50 6.45 0.48 3.10
C ALA A 50 7.37 -0.73 3.01
N LYS A 51 7.35 -1.57 4.03
CA LYS A 51 8.04 -2.86 3.99
C LYS A 51 7.22 -3.91 3.25
N ARG A 52 7.91 -4.90 2.70
CA ARG A 52 7.29 -6.00 1.96
C ARG A 52 6.41 -6.89 2.85
N ASP A 53 6.80 -7.13 4.10
CA ASP A 53 6.01 -7.88 5.09
C ASP A 53 4.69 -7.16 5.43
N ASP A 54 4.72 -5.84 5.67
CA ASP A 54 3.52 -5.03 5.93
C ASP A 54 2.52 -5.07 4.74
N VAL A 55 3.03 -5.04 3.51
CA VAL A 55 2.19 -5.13 2.30
C VAL A 55 1.67 -6.54 2.08
N SER A 56 2.47 -7.57 2.38
CA SER A 56 2.07 -8.97 2.32
C SER A 56 0.92 -9.26 3.28
N GLU A 57 1.04 -8.82 4.54
CA GLU A 57 -0.01 -8.95 5.55
C GLU A 57 -1.29 -8.22 5.13
N TRP A 58 -1.16 -6.98 4.61
CA TRP A 58 -2.31 -6.24 4.09
C TRP A 58 -3.03 -7.02 2.97
N ALA A 59 -2.28 -7.55 1.99
CA ALA A 59 -2.85 -8.28 0.86
C ALA A 59 -3.53 -9.58 1.30
N PHE A 60 -2.92 -10.30 2.24
CA PHE A 60 -3.49 -11.50 2.85
C PHE A 60 -4.80 -11.21 3.57
N ASN A 61 -4.85 -10.12 4.35
CA ASN A 61 -6.06 -9.70 5.07
C ASN A 61 -7.19 -9.32 4.11
N MET A 62 -6.90 -8.61 3.02
CA MET A 62 -7.90 -8.29 2.00
C MET A 62 -8.41 -9.53 1.26
N PHE A 63 -7.52 -10.49 0.97
CA PHE A 63 -7.89 -11.70 0.24
C PHE A 63 -8.76 -12.65 1.09
N ASN A 64 -8.52 -12.71 2.39
CA ASN A 64 -9.25 -13.60 3.32
C ASN A 64 -10.48 -12.95 3.96
N ASP A 65 -10.76 -11.68 3.67
CA ASP A 65 -11.97 -11.02 4.15
C ASP A 65 -13.16 -11.44 3.29
N ASP A 66 -13.88 -12.47 3.73
CA ASP A 66 -15.09 -12.99 3.08
C ASP A 66 -16.21 -11.93 2.91
N SER A 67 -16.14 -10.80 3.64
CA SER A 67 -17.06 -9.69 3.45
C SER A 67 -16.75 -8.86 2.20
N LEU A 68 -15.50 -8.88 1.74
CA LEU A 68 -15.07 -8.24 0.51
C LEU A 68 -15.44 -9.12 -0.68
N ARG A 69 -16.51 -8.75 -1.38
CA ARG A 69 -16.89 -9.36 -2.66
C ARG A 69 -15.98 -8.87 -3.78
N LEU A 70 -14.74 -9.35 -3.80
CA LEU A 70 -13.75 -8.99 -4.82
C LEU A 70 -14.15 -9.60 -6.18
N GLU A 71 -14.62 -8.76 -7.09
CA GLU A 71 -15.06 -9.18 -8.43
C GLU A 71 -14.00 -8.96 -9.52
N ASP A 72 -13.10 -7.98 -9.35
CA ASP A 72 -12.08 -7.68 -10.35
C ASP A 72 -10.99 -8.78 -10.36
N PRO A 73 -10.87 -9.58 -11.44
CA PRO A 73 -9.87 -10.64 -11.53
C PRO A 73 -8.44 -10.10 -11.49
N VAL A 74 -8.21 -8.85 -11.90
CA VAL A 74 -6.89 -8.20 -11.85
C VAL A 74 -6.52 -7.94 -10.40
N VAL A 75 -7.43 -7.36 -9.62
CA VAL A 75 -7.22 -7.15 -8.18
C VAL A 75 -6.96 -8.48 -7.48
N LEU A 76 -7.76 -9.51 -7.75
CA LEU A 76 -7.57 -10.85 -7.16
C LEU A 76 -6.20 -11.46 -7.51
N LYS A 77 -5.74 -11.34 -8.77
CA LYS A 77 -4.43 -11.81 -9.20
C LYS A 77 -3.33 -11.14 -8.38
N TYR A 78 -3.34 -9.81 -8.30
CA TYR A 78 -2.25 -9.09 -7.65
C TYR A 78 -2.33 -9.09 -6.13
N LEU A 79 -3.51 -9.27 -5.51
CA LEU A 79 -3.57 -9.54 -4.07
C LEU A 79 -2.86 -10.85 -3.71
N LYS A 80 -3.02 -11.91 -4.51
CA LYS A 80 -2.31 -13.17 -4.28
C LYS A 80 -0.79 -13.02 -4.42
N LEU A 81 -0.35 -12.28 -5.44
CA LEU A 81 1.07 -12.00 -5.64
C LEU A 81 1.65 -11.13 -4.52
N LEU A 82 0.91 -10.10 -4.10
CA LEU A 82 1.32 -9.22 -3.00
C LEU A 82 1.36 -9.97 -1.67
N GLY A 83 0.45 -10.91 -1.41
CA GLY A 83 0.49 -11.79 -0.24
C GLY A 83 1.68 -12.77 -0.20
N ALA A 84 2.54 -12.74 -1.23
CA ALA A 84 3.78 -13.50 -1.31
C ALA A 84 5.00 -12.59 -1.56
N VAL A 85 4.85 -11.26 -1.48
CA VAL A 85 5.89 -10.28 -1.85
C VAL A 85 7.07 -10.25 -0.87
N ASP A 86 6.87 -10.80 0.33
CA ASP A 86 7.85 -10.95 1.41
C ASP A 86 8.54 -12.32 1.42
N LEU A 87 8.17 -13.25 0.53
CA LEU A 87 8.77 -14.58 0.50
C LEU A 87 10.27 -14.49 0.13
N PRO A 88 11.15 -15.19 0.88
CA PRO A 88 12.56 -15.24 0.56
C PRO A 88 12.83 -16.09 -0.69
N SER A 89 13.90 -15.75 -1.42
CA SER A 89 14.46 -16.63 -2.46
C SER A 89 15.65 -17.43 -1.90
N SER A 90 16.10 -18.43 -2.64
CA SER A 90 17.32 -19.19 -2.31
C SER A 90 18.62 -18.45 -2.63
N ASP A 91 18.58 -17.50 -3.57
CA ASP A 91 19.74 -16.84 -4.18
C ASP A 91 19.72 -15.30 -4.04
N ARG A 92 18.68 -14.74 -3.42
CA ARG A 92 18.45 -13.30 -3.22
C ARG A 92 17.47 -13.07 -2.07
N ASP A 93 17.34 -11.83 -1.62
CA ASP A 93 16.54 -11.47 -0.45
C ASP A 93 15.05 -11.81 -0.61
N PHE A 94 14.47 -11.57 -1.80
CA PHE A 94 13.05 -11.78 -2.07
C PHE A 94 12.82 -12.56 -3.38
N LEU A 95 11.78 -13.40 -3.38
CA LEU A 95 11.33 -14.14 -4.56
C LEU A 95 11.05 -13.19 -5.74
N TYR A 96 10.35 -12.09 -5.47
CA TYR A 96 9.98 -11.05 -6.42
C TYR A 96 10.87 -9.82 -6.29
N THR A 97 11.51 -9.42 -7.37
CA THR A 97 12.41 -8.26 -7.44
C THR A 97 11.66 -6.95 -7.66
N ASP A 98 12.36 -5.82 -7.53
CA ASP A 98 11.79 -4.51 -7.86
C ASP A 98 11.43 -4.38 -9.35
N ASP A 99 12.12 -5.10 -10.24
CA ASP A 99 11.80 -5.14 -11.66
C ASP A 99 10.48 -5.88 -11.91
N ASP A 100 10.22 -6.97 -11.19
CA ASP A 100 8.93 -7.67 -11.22
C ASP A 100 7.80 -6.75 -10.76
N LEU A 101 8.03 -6.01 -9.68
CA LEU A 101 7.07 -5.01 -9.16
C LEU A 101 6.74 -3.93 -10.19
N ARG A 102 7.76 -3.39 -10.89
CA ARG A 102 7.56 -2.41 -11.97
C ARG A 102 6.79 -3.01 -13.14
N HIS A 103 7.09 -4.25 -13.50
CA HIS A 103 6.39 -4.97 -14.55
C HIS A 103 4.90 -5.14 -14.21
N TRP A 104 4.57 -5.47 -12.95
CA TRP A 104 3.20 -5.61 -12.50
C TRP A 104 2.40 -4.31 -12.61
N ILE A 105 3.00 -3.15 -12.29
CA ILE A 105 2.33 -1.85 -12.49
C ILE A 105 1.94 -1.68 -13.96
N THR A 106 2.87 -1.92 -14.88
CA THR A 106 2.60 -1.84 -16.32
C THR A 106 1.55 -2.85 -16.80
N GLU A 107 1.54 -4.07 -16.26
CA GLU A 107 0.49 -5.06 -16.57
C GLU A 107 -0.90 -4.62 -16.07
N ILE A 108 -0.97 -3.94 -14.92
CA ILE A 108 -2.24 -3.44 -14.38
C ILE A 108 -2.76 -2.24 -15.19
N GLU A 109 -1.88 -1.31 -15.57
CA GLU A 109 -2.24 -0.10 -16.33
C GLU A 109 -2.72 -0.40 -17.76
N ASN A 110 -2.30 -1.52 -18.34
CA ASN A 110 -2.66 -1.94 -19.69
C ASN A 110 -3.95 -2.78 -19.79
N GLN A 111 -4.67 -2.96 -18.68
CA GLN A 111 -5.94 -3.70 -18.59
C GLN A 111 -7.11 -2.79 -18.23
#